data_AF-A0A934EI61-F1
#
_entry.id   AF-A0A934EI61-F1
#
_cell.length_a   1.000
_cell.length_b   1.000
_cell.length_c   1.000
_cell.angle_alpha   90.00
_cell.angle_beta   90.00
_cell.angle_gamma   90.00
#
_symmetry.space_group_name_H-M   'P 1'
#
loop_
_entity.id
_entity.type
_entity.pdbx_description
1 polymer ?
#
loop_
_entity_poly.entity_id
_entity_poly.type
_entity_poly.pdbx_seq_one_letter_code
_entity_poly.pdbx_strand_id
1 'polypeptide(L)'
;PRAMEIWNRFPKFVLGFIIASIIFSFMVSPATIDATKGSLGGLRTWWFALAFTSIGLETNFKDLANLGGGRPALAFVVAQGFNILWTLILAYLLFGGIIFPVPAIK
;
A
#
# COMPACT_ATOMS: atom_id res chain seq x y z
N PRO A 1 -7.07 26.03 -6.77
CA PRO A 1 -6.27 25.20 -7.72
C PRO A 1 -6.98 25.04 -9.06
N ARG A 2 -6.27 25.16 -10.19
CA ARG A 2 -6.85 24.91 -11.52
C ARG A 2 -7.00 23.40 -11.73
N ALA A 3 -8.08 22.95 -12.37
CA ALA A 3 -8.32 21.52 -12.64
C ALA A 3 -7.13 20.82 -13.33
N MET A 4 -6.41 21.55 -14.19
CA MET A 4 -5.20 21.09 -14.86
C MET A 4 -4.05 20.75 -13.90
N GLU A 5 -3.92 21.48 -12.79
CA GLU A 5 -2.86 21.26 -11.81
C GLU A 5 -3.10 20.00 -10.99
N ILE A 6 -4.38 19.72 -10.68
CA ILE A 6 -4.80 18.47 -10.05
C ILE A 6 -4.49 17.30 -10.98
N TRP A 7 -4.84 17.41 -12.27
CA TRP A 7 -4.56 16.36 -13.26
C TRP A 7 -3.07 16.03 -13.39
N ASN A 8 -2.19 17.03 -13.30
CA ASN A 8 -0.75 16.83 -13.40
C ASN A 8 -0.15 16.15 -12.17
N ARG A 9 -0.71 16.42 -10.98
CA ARG A 9 -0.24 15.81 -9.71
C ARG A 9 -0.90 14.47 -9.42
N PHE A 10 -2.06 14.21 -9.99
CA PHE A 10 -2.83 13.01 -9.70
C PHE A 10 -2.12 11.76 -10.26
N PRO A 11 -1.96 10.69 -9.46
CA PRO A 11 -1.34 9.47 -9.94
C PRO A 11 -2.26 8.75 -10.91
N LYS A 12 -1.94 8.80 -12.21
CA LYS A 12 -2.79 8.27 -13.29
C LYS A 12 -3.03 6.76 -13.19
N PHE A 13 -2.14 6.01 -12.51
CA PHE A 13 -2.33 4.57 -12.25
C PHE A 13 -3.60 4.28 -11.44
N VAL A 14 -4.07 5.24 -10.63
CA VAL A 14 -5.30 5.10 -9.82
C VAL A 14 -6.53 4.96 -10.72
N LEU A 15 -6.60 5.68 -11.85
CA LEU A 15 -7.71 5.55 -12.80
C LEU A 15 -7.75 4.14 -13.41
N GLY A 16 -6.58 3.60 -13.78
CA GLY A 16 -6.46 2.23 -14.26
C GLY A 16 -6.91 1.21 -13.20
N PHE A 17 -6.52 1.41 -11.94
CA PHE A 17 -6.97 0.57 -10.82
C PHE A 17 -8.49 0.61 -10.64
N ILE A 18 -9.11 1.79 -10.73
CA ILE A 18 -10.58 1.94 -10.62
C ILE A 18 -11.28 1.19 -11.75
N ILE A 19 -10.84 1.39 -13.00
CA ILE A 19 -11.43 0.72 -14.17
C ILE A 19 -11.30 -0.81 -14.04
N ALA A 20 -10.10 -1.30 -13.70
CA ALA A 20 -9.88 -2.72 -13.47
C ALA A 20 -10.77 -3.26 -12.34
N SER A 21 -10.91 -2.51 -11.24
CA SER A 21 -11.77 -2.90 -10.11
C SER A 21 -13.23 -3.03 -10.53
N ILE A 22 -13.74 -2.10 -11.34
CA ILE A 22 -15.12 -2.17 -11.87
C ILE A 22 -15.28 -3.39 -12.78
N ILE A 23 -14.36 -3.62 -13.70
CA ILE A 23 -14.40 -4.78 -14.62
C ILE A 23 -14.42 -6.08 -13.83
N PHE A 24 -13.49 -6.27 -12.88
CA PHE A 24 -13.41 -7.49 -12.08
C PHE A 24 -14.59 -7.65 -11.12
N SER A 25 -15.22 -6.57 -10.67
CA SER A 25 -16.37 -6.63 -9.77
C SER A 25 -17.69 -6.97 -10.47
N PHE A 26 -17.88 -6.54 -11.72
CA PHE A 26 -19.18 -6.65 -12.40
C PHE A 26 -19.16 -7.47 -13.69
N MET A 27 -18.01 -7.59 -14.35
CA MET A 27 -17.92 -8.16 -15.71
C MET A 27 -17.19 -9.49 -15.76
N VAL A 28 -16.45 -9.87 -14.72
CA VAL A 28 -15.68 -11.12 -14.67
C VAL A 28 -16.39 -12.14 -13.78
N SER A 29 -16.55 -13.36 -14.27
CA SER A 29 -17.20 -14.43 -13.51
C SER A 29 -16.33 -14.88 -12.31
N PRO A 30 -16.93 -15.30 -11.19
CA PRO A 30 -16.19 -15.83 -10.04
C PRO A 30 -15.26 -17.00 -10.40
N ALA A 31 -15.71 -17.90 -11.29
CA ALA A 31 -14.91 -19.04 -11.74
C ALA A 31 -13.63 -18.60 -12.47
N THR A 32 -13.70 -17.54 -13.29
CA THR A 32 -12.54 -16.97 -13.97
C THR A 32 -11.60 -16.28 -12.97
N ILE A 33 -12.13 -15.60 -11.96
CA ILE A 33 -11.33 -14.98 -10.90
C ILE A 33 -10.55 -16.06 -10.16
N ASP A 34 -11.21 -17.12 -9.70
CA ASP A 34 -10.55 -18.19 -8.95
C ASP A 34 -9.48 -18.90 -9.78
N ALA A 35 -9.75 -19.15 -11.06
CA ALA A 35 -8.78 -19.75 -11.98
C ALA A 35 -7.53 -18.88 -12.22
N THR A 36 -7.66 -17.55 -12.16
CA THR A 36 -6.57 -16.61 -12.49
C THR A 36 -5.88 -16.00 -11.27
N LYS A 37 -6.51 -16.06 -10.08
CA LYS A 37 -6.02 -15.45 -8.84
C LYS A 37 -4.60 -15.88 -8.47
N GLY A 38 -4.29 -17.17 -8.61
CA GLY A 38 -2.96 -17.70 -8.32
C GLY A 38 -1.89 -17.12 -9.25
N SER A 39 -2.14 -17.15 -10.56
CA SER A 39 -1.22 -16.63 -11.58
C SER A 39 -1.00 -15.12 -11.45
N LEU A 40 -2.09 -14.35 -11.29
CA LEU A 40 -2.01 -12.90 -11.06
C LEU A 40 -1.29 -12.57 -9.74
N GLY A 41 -1.53 -13.37 -8.70
CA GLY A 41 -0.82 -13.27 -7.42
C GLY A 41 0.69 -13.49 -7.57
N GLY A 42 1.09 -14.50 -8.34
CA GLY A 42 2.49 -14.78 -8.67
C GLY A 42 3.15 -13.66 -9.46
N LEU A 43 2.48 -13.16 -10.51
CA LEU A 43 2.96 -12.02 -11.30
C LEU A 43 3.14 -10.78 -10.43
N ARG A 44 2.16 -10.47 -9.57
CA ARG A 44 2.26 -9.36 -8.62
C ARG A 44 3.51 -9.49 -7.74
N THR A 45 3.78 -10.68 -7.20
CA THR A 45 4.97 -10.93 -6.39
C THR A 45 6.26 -10.72 -7.19
N TRP A 46 6.34 -11.24 -8.41
CA TRP A 46 7.48 -11.02 -9.30
C TRP A 46 7.70 -9.54 -9.62
N TRP A 47 6.64 -8.81 -9.95
CA TRP A 47 6.73 -7.37 -10.23
C TRP A 47 7.21 -6.57 -9.02
N PHE A 48 6.71 -6.88 -7.82
CA PHE A 48 7.21 -6.25 -6.60
C PHE A 48 8.67 -6.62 -6.31
N ALA A 49 9.05 -7.89 -6.49
CA ALA A 49 10.41 -8.34 -6.29
C ALA A 49 11.38 -7.59 -7.23
N LEU A 50 11.02 -7.48 -8.52
CA LEU A 50 11.80 -6.73 -9.50
C LEU A 50 11.89 -5.24 -9.13
N ALA A 51 10.76 -4.61 -8.78
CA ALA A 51 10.76 -3.20 -8.38
C ALA A 51 11.65 -2.94 -7.15
N PHE A 52 11.54 -3.75 -6.09
CA PHE A 52 12.39 -3.60 -4.91
C PHE A 52 13.86 -3.91 -5.18
N THR A 53 14.13 -4.88 -6.06
CA THR A 53 15.51 -5.18 -6.49
C THR A 53 16.10 -3.99 -7.24
N SER A 54 15.39 -3.42 -8.20
CA SER A 54 15.83 -2.23 -8.94
C SER A 54 16.05 -1.03 -8.01
N ILE A 55 15.12 -0.75 -7.09
CA ILE A 55 15.28 0.31 -6.09
C ILE A 55 16.55 0.06 -5.26
N GLY A 56 16.76 -1.17 -4.79
CA GLY A 56 17.94 -1.53 -4.00
C GLY A 56 19.26 -1.37 -4.76
N LEU A 57 19.29 -1.73 -6.04
CA LEU A 57 20.47 -1.59 -6.90
C LEU A 57 20.78 -0.13 -7.26
N GLU A 58 19.75 0.71 -7.43
CA GLU A 58 19.90 2.14 -7.72
C GLU A 58 20.22 2.97 -6.46
N THR A 59 19.86 2.46 -5.27
CA THR A 59 20.04 3.18 -4.00
C THR A 59 21.50 3.19 -3.57
N ASN A 60 22.11 4.38 -3.53
CA ASN A 60 23.42 4.58 -2.90
C ASN A 60 23.27 4.80 -1.39
N PHE A 61 23.55 3.77 -0.59
CA PHE A 61 23.48 3.82 0.88
C PHE A 61 24.40 4.88 1.50
N LYS A 62 25.52 5.20 0.87
CA LYS A 62 26.44 6.24 1.37
C LYS A 62 25.80 7.62 1.24
N ASP A 63 25.15 7.90 0.12
CA ASP A 63 24.44 9.18 -0.07
C ASP A 63 23.22 9.26 0.84
N LEU A 64 22.53 8.13 1.04
CA LEU A 64 21.40 8.03 1.96
C LEU A 64 21.80 8.30 3.42
N ALA A 65 22.95 7.77 3.87
CA ALA A 65 23.46 7.97 5.23
C ALA A 65 23.91 9.42 5.46
N ASN A 66 24.44 10.08 4.42
CA ASN A 66 24.84 11.48 4.47
C ASN A 66 23.67 12.45 4.26
N LEU A 67 22.48 11.97 3.88
CA LEU A 67 21.30 12.77 3.61
C LEU A 67 20.79 13.44 4.91
N GLY A 68 21.01 14.76 5.02
CA GLY A 68 20.47 15.56 6.12
C GLY A 68 20.90 15.10 7.52
N GLY A 69 22.05 14.41 7.63
CA GLY A 69 22.59 13.90 8.91
C GLY A 69 21.67 12.91 9.63
N GLY A 70 20.88 12.11 8.90
CA GLY A 70 19.96 11.12 9.47
C GLY A 70 18.65 11.69 10.03
N ARG A 71 18.46 13.02 10.01
CA ARG A 71 17.20 13.66 10.45
C ARG A 71 15.96 13.18 9.68
N PRO A 72 15.99 13.00 8.35
CA PRO A 72 14.84 12.48 7.62
C PRO A 72 14.48 11.05 8.02
N ALA A 73 15.48 10.19 8.25
CA ALA A 73 15.27 8.82 8.69
C ALA A 73 14.64 8.77 10.09
N LEU A 74 15.14 9.60 11.02
CA LEU A 74 14.55 9.70 12.36
C LEU A 74 13.10 10.19 12.30
N ALA A 75 12.82 11.24 11.52
CA ALA A 75 11.46 11.75 11.34
C ALA A 75 10.51 10.68 10.78
N PHE A 76 10.98 9.89 9.81
CA PHE A 76 10.21 8.78 9.25
C PHE A 76 9.93 7.69 10.28
N VAL A 77 10.94 7.26 11.04
CA VAL A 77 10.80 6.22 12.07
C VAL A 77 9.85 6.67 13.18
N VAL A 78 9.97 7.92 13.65
CA VAL A 78 9.06 8.49 14.66
C VAL A 78 7.63 8.56 14.12
N ALA A 79 7.44 9.05 12.90
CA ALA A 79 6.12 9.15 12.28
C ALA A 79 5.48 7.75 12.10
N GLN A 80 6.24 6.75 11.64
CA GLN A 80 5.72 5.39 11.51
C GLN A 80 5.51 4.72 12.85
N GLY A 81 6.37 4.93 13.83
CA GLY A 81 6.16 4.44 15.19
C GLY A 81 4.86 4.99 15.77
N PHE A 82 4.62 6.30 15.64
CA PHE A 82 3.36 6.93 16.03
C PHE A 82 2.17 6.35 15.26
N ASN A 83 2.28 6.19 13.94
CA ASN A 83 1.21 5.62 13.10
C ASN A 83 0.85 4.19 13.54
N ILE A 84 1.84 3.34 13.80
CA ILE A 84 1.64 1.96 14.26
C ILE A 84 0.97 1.97 15.64
N LEU A 85 1.44 2.78 16.58
CA LEU A 85 0.86 2.86 17.92
C LEU A 85 -0.60 3.35 17.86
N TRP A 86 -0.86 4.41 17.11
CA TRP A 86 -2.19 4.98 16.95
C TRP A 86 -3.17 4.00 16.29
N THR A 87 -2.75 3.35 15.21
CA THR A 87 -3.57 2.34 14.52
C THR A 87 -3.82 1.11 15.40
N LEU A 88 -2.84 0.69 16.20
CA LEU A 88 -3.01 -0.40 17.16
C LEU A 88 -3.99 -0.06 18.27
N ILE A 89 -3.92 1.16 18.83
CA ILE A 89 -4.87 1.64 19.84
C ILE A 89 -6.29 1.59 19.27
N LEU A 90 -6.50 2.16 18.07
CA LEU A 90 -7.81 2.14 17.43
C LEU A 90 -8.28 0.71 17.14
N ALA A 91 -7.41 -0.15 16.61
CA ALA A 91 -7.75 -1.54 16.35
C ALA A 91 -8.14 -2.28 17.64
N TYR A 92 -7.43 -2.03 18.74
CA TYR A 92 -7.74 -2.63 20.04
C TYR A 92 -9.07 -2.11 20.61
N LEU A 93 -9.35 -0.81 20.52
CA LEU A 93 -10.61 -0.23 20.99
C LEU A 93 -11.81 -0.74 20.19
N LEU A 94 -11.67 -0.81 18.86
CA LEU A 94 -12.75 -1.20 17.96
C LEU A 94 -12.98 -2.71 17.91
N PHE A 95 -11.92 -3.51 17.85
CA PHE A 95 -12.03 -4.95 17.62
C PHE A 95 -11.69 -5.80 18.86
N GLY A 96 -11.19 -5.20 19.94
CA GLY A 96 -10.79 -5.90 21.17
C GLY A 96 -11.91 -6.14 22.19
N GLY A 97 -13.18 -5.83 21.88
CA GLY A 97 -14.31 -6.08 22.78
C GLY A 97 -14.71 -4.90 23.67
N ILE A 98 -14.07 -3.74 23.53
CA ILE A 98 -14.32 -2.56 24.38
C ILE A 98 -15.48 -1.72 23.85
N ILE A 99 -15.37 -1.23 22.61
CA ILE A 99 -16.42 -0.43 21.97
C ILE A 99 -17.46 -1.31 21.29
N PHE A 100 -16.98 -2.32 20.55
CA PHE A 100 -17.82 -3.31 19.90
C PHE A 100 -17.52 -4.69 20.48
N PRO A 101 -18.51 -5.60 20.56
CA PRO A 101 -18.26 -6.98 20.93
C PRO A 101 -17.24 -7.60 19.97
N VAL A 102 -16.41 -8.50 20.51
CA VAL A 102 -15.36 -9.16 19.72
C VAL A 102 -16.01 -9.83 18.50
N PRO A 103 -15.58 -9.49 17.26
CA PRO A 103 -16.13 -10.12 16.08
C PRO A 103 -15.97 -11.63 16.16
N ALA A 104 -17.05 -12.38 15.93
CA ALA A 104 -16.96 -13.83 15.80
C ALA A 104 -16.23 -14.17 14.49
N ILE A 105 -14.92 -14.35 14.57
CA ILE A 105 -14.11 -14.81 13.44
C ILE A 105 -14.48 -16.28 13.22
N LYS A 106 -15.28 -16.56 12.18
CA LYS A 106 -15.50 -17.91 11.66
C LYS A 106 -14.40 -18.28 10.69
#